data_AF-R9PQU1-F1
#
_entry.id   AF-R9PQU1-F1
#
_cell.length_a   1.000
_cell.length_b   1.000
_cell.length_c   1.000
_cell.angle_alpha   90.00
_cell.angle_beta   90.00
_cell.angle_gamma   90.00
#
_symmetry.space_group_name_H-M   'P 1'
#
loop_
_entity.id
_entity.type
_entity.pdbx_description
1 polymer ?
#
loop_
_entity_poly.entity_id
_entity_poly.type
_entity_poly.pdbx_seq_one_letter_code
_entity_poly.pdbx_strand_id
1 'polypeptide(L)'
;MNWTPKVQIRNDRCEALQPELQLSADLVMPRWISQSNADFAAQQSWIGYIAAAQQYHQKITRLIEQSVDRFIQQTQGLSATECDKLEALINAKGRAALASAQQKVRTYQRQTRHGESLGLTIP
;
A
#
# COMPACT_ATOMS: atom_id res chain seq x y z
N MET A 1 -6.46 1.78 1.74
CA MET A 1 -7.03 0.78 0.82
C MET A 1 -8.45 0.52 1.27
N ASN A 2 -9.40 0.87 0.42
CA ASN A 2 -10.81 0.54 0.60
C ASN A 2 -11.25 -0.36 -0.56
N TRP A 3 -12.21 -1.25 -0.30
CA TRP A 3 -12.78 -2.11 -1.32
C TRP A 3 -14.29 -2.18 -1.14
N THR A 4 -14.99 -2.39 -2.25
CA THR A 4 -16.43 -2.67 -2.26
C THR A 4 -16.63 -4.03 -2.94
N PRO A 5 -17.19 -5.04 -2.25
CA PRO A 5 -17.59 -6.28 -2.89
C PRO A 5 -18.56 -6.00 -4.02
N LYS A 6 -18.33 -6.60 -5.18
CA LYS A 6 -19.28 -6.60 -6.29
C LYS A 6 -19.60 -8.03 -6.63
N VAL A 7 -20.89 -8.37 -6.59
CA VAL A 7 -21.39 -9.71 -6.88
C VAL A 7 -22.56 -9.62 -7.83
N GLN A 8 -22.79 -10.66 -8.61
CA GLN A 8 -23.90 -10.75 -9.55
C GLN A 8 -24.46 -12.17 -9.57
N ILE A 9 -25.78 -12.30 -9.71
CA ILE A 9 -26.42 -13.59 -9.94
C ILE A 9 -26.27 -13.98 -11.41
N ARG A 10 -25.75 -15.17 -11.66
CA ARG A 10 -25.60 -15.79 -12.98
C ARG A 10 -25.88 -17.29 -12.87
N ASN A 11 -26.81 -17.80 -13.69
CA ASN A 11 -27.21 -19.22 -13.70
C ASN A 11 -27.54 -19.76 -12.29
N ASP A 12 -28.40 -19.06 -11.55
CA ASP A 12 -28.82 -19.39 -10.17
C ASP A 12 -27.68 -19.48 -9.12
N ARG A 13 -26.52 -18.90 -9.43
CA ARG A 13 -25.40 -18.76 -8.50
C ARG A 13 -24.97 -17.31 -8.41
N CYS A 14 -24.48 -16.92 -7.25
CA CYS A 14 -23.81 -15.64 -7.10
C CYS A 14 -22.34 -15.79 -7.48
N GLU A 15 -21.86 -14.93 -8.38
CA GLU A 15 -20.48 -14.87 -8.85
C GLU A 15 -19.84 -13.55 -8.42
N ALA A 16 -18.56 -13.60 -8.06
CA ALA A 16 -17.78 -12.43 -7.70
C ALA A 16 -17.36 -11.70 -8.98
N LEU A 17 -17.69 -10.41 -9.05
CA LEU A 17 -17.12 -9.51 -10.02
C LEU A 17 -15.78 -8.99 -9.50
N GLN A 18 -14.99 -8.38 -10.38
CA GLN A 18 -13.74 -7.75 -9.97
C GLN A 18 -14.05 -6.65 -8.94
N PRO A 19 -13.51 -6.74 -7.71
CA PRO A 19 -13.82 -5.76 -6.67
C PRO A 19 -13.26 -4.40 -7.05
N GLU A 20 -14.04 -3.34 -6.79
CA GLU A 20 -13.55 -1.98 -6.95
C GLU A 20 -12.62 -1.66 -5.78
N LEU A 21 -11.40 -1.23 -6.12
CA LEU A 21 -10.31 -1.03 -5.17
C LEU A 21 -9.79 0.39 -5.30
N GLN A 22 -9.73 1.10 -4.17
CA GLN A 22 -9.14 2.42 -4.10
C GLN A 22 -7.91 2.37 -3.20
N LEU A 23 -6.75 2.68 -3.81
CA LEU A 23 -5.48 2.88 -3.12
C LEU A 23 -5.08 4.35 -3.26
N SER A 24 -4.84 5.00 -2.13
CA SER A 24 -4.25 6.33 -2.06
C SER A 24 -2.98 6.27 -1.22
N ALA A 25 -1.96 7.01 -1.65
CA ALA A 25 -0.71 7.16 -0.94
C ALA A 25 -0.22 8.60 -1.15
N ASP A 26 -0.23 9.38 -0.08
CA ASP A 26 0.25 10.75 -0.08
C ASP A 26 1.64 10.80 0.55
N LEU A 27 2.61 11.36 -0.19
CA LEU A 27 3.95 11.62 0.32
C LEU A 27 4.12 13.12 0.54
N VAL A 28 4.15 13.53 1.80
CA VAL A 28 4.44 14.92 2.18
C VAL A 28 5.94 15.07 2.37
N MET A 29 6.57 15.89 1.53
CA MET A 29 8.00 16.17 1.60
C MET A 29 8.24 17.59 2.14
N PRO A 30 9.21 17.77 3.04
CA PRO A 30 9.61 19.10 3.48
C PRO A 30 10.22 19.90 2.32
N ARG A 31 9.94 21.21 2.27
CA ARG A 31 10.56 22.14 1.32
C ARG A 31 11.62 22.97 2.04
N TRP A 32 12.85 22.93 1.56
CA TRP A 32 13.92 23.77 2.10
C TRP A 32 14.02 25.10 1.34
N ILE A 33 13.84 26.22 2.04
CA ILE A 33 13.67 27.54 1.44
C ILE A 33 15.01 28.22 1.10
N SER A 34 16.11 27.86 1.77
CA SER A 34 17.42 28.53 1.64
C SER A 34 18.54 27.58 1.17
N GLN A 35 18.18 26.54 0.42
CA GLN A 35 19.12 25.52 -0.06
C GLN A 35 20.32 26.11 -0.82
N SER A 36 20.10 27.13 -1.64
CA SER A 36 21.16 27.77 -2.45
C SER A 36 22.23 28.50 -1.63
N ASN A 37 21.91 28.86 -0.39
CA ASN A 37 22.81 29.60 0.50
C ASN A 37 23.54 28.67 1.48
N ALA A 38 23.18 27.39 1.52
CA ALA A 38 23.86 26.39 2.33
C ALA A 38 25.16 25.94 1.66
N ASP A 39 26.11 25.46 2.44
CA ASP A 39 27.31 24.85 1.90
C ASP A 39 27.01 23.58 1.09
N PHE A 40 27.97 23.16 0.27
CA PHE A 40 27.80 22.01 -0.61
C PHE A 40 27.50 20.71 0.15
N ALA A 41 28.06 20.53 1.35
CA ALA A 41 27.85 19.32 2.14
C ALA A 41 26.42 19.22 2.64
N ALA A 42 25.85 20.32 3.14
CA ALA A 42 24.46 20.42 3.55
C ALA A 42 23.50 20.23 2.37
N GLN A 43 23.81 20.81 1.21
CA GLN A 43 23.03 20.59 -0.02
C GLN A 43 23.01 19.11 -0.43
N GLN A 44 24.16 18.43 -0.40
CA GLN A 44 24.25 17.00 -0.73
C GLN A 44 23.52 16.13 0.28
N SER A 45 23.65 16.42 1.57
CA SER A 45 22.93 15.69 2.62
C SER A 45 21.42 15.80 2.46
N TRP A 46 20.92 17.00 2.12
CA TRP A 46 19.51 17.22 1.81
C TRP A 46 19.03 16.42 0.60
N ILE A 47 19.78 16.44 -0.51
CA ILE A 47 19.45 15.65 -1.71
C ILE A 47 19.40 14.15 -1.36
N GLY A 48 20.37 13.67 -0.58
CA GLY A 48 20.42 12.30 -0.08
C GLY A 48 19.18 11.95 0.76
N TYR A 49 18.77 12.82 1.67
CA TYR A 49 17.56 12.66 2.47
C TYR A 49 16.30 12.55 1.60
N ILE A 50 16.14 13.43 0.59
CA ILE A 50 14.99 13.39 -0.32
C ILE A 50 14.96 12.07 -1.11
N ALA A 51 16.11 11.63 -1.63
CA ALA A 51 16.21 10.36 -2.36
C ALA A 51 15.88 9.17 -1.46
N ALA A 52 16.39 9.15 -0.23
CA ALA A 52 16.07 8.13 0.77
C ALA A 52 14.58 8.10 1.10
N ALA A 53 13.95 9.26 1.27
CA ALA A 53 12.52 9.39 1.53
C ALA A 53 11.67 8.82 0.39
N GLN A 54 12.03 9.14 -0.86
CA GLN A 54 11.36 8.62 -2.04
C GLN A 54 11.51 7.10 -2.12
N GLN A 55 12.73 6.58 -1.98
CA GLN A 55 12.99 5.14 -2.03
C GLN A 55 12.21 4.38 -0.95
N TYR A 56 12.23 4.90 0.28
CA TYR A 56 11.53 4.32 1.42
C TYR A 56 10.01 4.24 1.19
N HIS A 57 9.40 5.35 0.76
CA HIS A 57 7.96 5.38 0.50
C HIS A 57 7.56 4.57 -0.73
N GLN A 58 8.35 4.58 -1.82
CA GLN A 58 8.11 3.71 -2.99
C GLN A 58 8.09 2.23 -2.61
N LYS A 59 8.98 1.80 -1.71
CA LYS A 59 8.99 0.41 -1.23
C LYS A 59 7.73 0.08 -0.43
N ILE A 60 7.25 0.98 0.42
CA ILE A 60 5.98 0.83 1.14
C ILE A 60 4.81 0.72 0.17
N THR A 61 4.71 1.61 -0.83
CA THR A 61 3.67 1.57 -1.86
C THR A 61 3.64 0.22 -2.56
N ARG A 62 4.81 -0.28 -3.00
CA ARG A 62 4.91 -1.58 -3.67
C ARG A 62 4.48 -2.76 -2.78
N LEU A 63 4.74 -2.71 -1.46
CA LEU A 63 4.28 -3.76 -0.53
C LEU A 63 2.75 -3.78 -0.41
N ILE A 64 2.11 -2.61 -0.48
CA ILE A 64 0.66 -2.49 -0.46
C ILE A 64 0.07 -2.98 -1.78
N GLU A 65 0.60 -2.53 -2.92
CA GLU A 65 0.19 -2.99 -4.27
C GLU A 65 0.24 -4.51 -4.40
N GLN A 66 1.36 -5.14 -4.00
CA GLN A 66 1.49 -6.60 -4.01
C GLN A 66 0.44 -7.32 -3.15
N SER A 67 -0.05 -6.66 -2.10
CA SER A 67 -1.08 -7.22 -1.23
C SER A 67 -2.48 -7.03 -1.82
N VAL A 68 -2.70 -5.93 -2.55
CA VAL A 68 -3.90 -5.69 -3.36
C VAL A 68 -4.00 -6.70 -4.51
N ASP A 69 -2.92 -6.92 -5.27
CA ASP A 69 -2.90 -7.88 -6.37
C ASP A 69 -3.25 -9.29 -5.89
N ARG A 70 -2.69 -9.69 -4.75
CA ARG A 70 -3.00 -10.98 -4.13
C ARG A 70 -4.46 -11.08 -3.71
N PHE A 71 -5.04 -9.99 -3.19
CA PHE A 71 -6.46 -9.95 -2.85
C PHE A 71 -7.33 -10.12 -4.09
N ILE A 72 -7.06 -9.39 -5.18
CA ILE A 72 -7.77 -9.51 -6.46
C ILE A 72 -7.74 -10.98 -6.92
N GLN A 73 -6.55 -11.58 -6.99
CA GLN A 73 -6.38 -12.99 -7.38
C GLN A 73 -7.15 -13.97 -6.49
N GLN A 74 -7.22 -13.71 -5.18
CA GLN A 74 -7.95 -14.57 -4.23
C GLN A 74 -9.48 -14.42 -4.30
N THR A 75 -9.96 -13.32 -4.86
CA THR A 75 -11.39 -13.06 -5.05
C THR A 75 -11.90 -13.42 -6.44
N GLN A 76 -10.99 -13.53 -7.41
CA GLN A 76 -11.33 -13.84 -8.78
C GLN A 76 -11.96 -15.25 -8.88
N GLY A 77 -13.12 -15.33 -9.54
CA GLY A 77 -13.81 -16.60 -9.79
C GLY A 77 -14.50 -17.21 -8.55
N LEU A 78 -14.57 -16.50 -7.42
CA LEU A 78 -15.37 -16.97 -6.30
C LEU A 78 -16.85 -17.00 -6.70
N SER A 79 -17.55 -18.04 -6.26
CA SER A 79 -18.99 -18.14 -6.39
C SER A 79 -19.59 -18.76 -5.13
N ALA A 80 -20.85 -18.44 -4.86
CA ALA A 80 -21.64 -19.03 -3.79
C ALA A 80 -23.11 -19.15 -4.22
N THR A 81 -23.89 -19.91 -3.46
CA THR A 81 -25.35 -20.00 -3.68
C THR A 81 -26.03 -18.67 -3.35
N GLU A 82 -25.62 -18.02 -2.28
CA GLU A 82 -26.22 -16.78 -1.79
C GLU A 82 -25.19 -15.63 -1.88
N CYS A 83 -25.65 -14.46 -2.33
CA CYS A 83 -24.77 -13.31 -2.57
C CYS A 83 -24.21 -12.69 -1.28
N ASP A 84 -25.00 -12.65 -0.22
CA ASP A 84 -24.58 -12.16 1.11
C ASP A 84 -23.40 -12.98 1.67
N LYS A 85 -23.43 -14.31 1.51
CA LYS A 85 -22.32 -15.19 1.89
C LYS A 85 -21.07 -14.91 1.06
N LEU A 86 -21.23 -14.65 -0.24
CA LEU A 86 -20.12 -14.30 -1.11
C LEU A 86 -19.51 -12.94 -0.76
N GLU A 87 -20.35 -11.94 -0.52
CA GLU A 87 -19.92 -10.61 -0.08
C GLU A 87 -19.19 -10.67 1.27
N ALA A 88 -19.72 -11.43 2.24
CA ALA A 88 -19.08 -11.65 3.52
C ALA A 88 -17.69 -12.31 3.37
N LEU A 89 -17.57 -13.28 2.46
CA LEU A 89 -16.30 -13.93 2.14
C LEU A 89 -15.29 -12.96 1.50
N ILE A 90 -15.72 -12.17 0.52
CA ILE A 90 -14.88 -11.14 -0.12
C ILE A 90 -14.41 -10.13 0.93
N ASN A 91 -15.31 -9.69 1.82
CA ASN A 91 -14.98 -8.78 2.92
C ASN A 91 -13.98 -9.37 3.91
N ALA A 92 -14.13 -10.64 4.28
CA ALA A 92 -13.17 -11.33 5.14
C ALA A 92 -11.78 -11.41 4.49
N LYS A 93 -11.72 -11.73 3.19
CA LYS A 93 -10.48 -11.74 2.41
C LYS A 93 -9.86 -10.34 2.32
N GLY A 94 -10.66 -9.30 2.11
CA GLY A 94 -10.18 -7.91 2.07
C GLY A 94 -9.57 -7.46 3.41
N ARG A 95 -10.22 -7.78 4.54
CA ARG A 95 -9.68 -7.51 5.88
C ARG A 95 -8.36 -8.24 6.12
N ALA A 96 -8.28 -9.52 5.72
CA ALA A 96 -7.05 -10.30 5.85
C ALA A 96 -5.91 -9.74 4.98
N ALA A 97 -6.22 -9.30 3.76
CA ALA A 97 -5.26 -8.66 2.87
C ALA A 97 -4.74 -7.33 3.44
N LEU A 98 -5.63 -6.49 3.99
CA LEU A 98 -5.25 -5.24 4.65
C LEU A 98 -4.33 -5.50 5.85
N ALA A 99 -4.69 -6.46 6.72
CA ALA A 99 -3.88 -6.82 7.88
C ALA A 99 -2.48 -7.33 7.47
N SER A 100 -2.42 -8.15 6.41
CA SER A 100 -1.16 -8.64 5.83
C SER A 100 -0.30 -7.51 5.27
N ALA A 101 -0.90 -6.57 4.52
CA ALA A 101 -0.22 -5.40 3.99
C ALA A 101 0.39 -4.55 5.13
N GLN A 102 -0.41 -4.24 6.15
CA GLN A 102 0.05 -3.50 7.32
C GLN A 102 1.20 -4.20 8.05
N GLN A 103 1.15 -5.53 8.16
CA GLN A 103 2.24 -6.29 8.78
C GLN A 103 3.53 -6.25 7.97
N LYS A 104 3.45 -6.37 6.63
CA LYS A 104 4.62 -6.22 5.75
C LYS A 104 5.24 -4.83 5.87
N VAL A 105 4.41 -3.79 5.88
CA VAL A 105 4.86 -2.41 6.09
C VAL A 105 5.56 -2.30 7.43
N ARG A 106 4.93 -2.68 8.55
CA ARG A 106 5.56 -2.63 9.89
C ARG A 106 6.90 -3.39 9.95
N THR A 107 6.97 -4.55 9.30
CA THR A 107 8.23 -5.32 9.23
C THR A 107 9.31 -4.55 8.46
N TYR A 108 8.98 -3.99 7.30
CA TYR A 108 9.91 -3.16 6.53
C TYR A 108 10.36 -1.91 7.30
N GLN A 109 9.42 -1.24 7.99
CA GLN A 109 9.73 -0.09 8.84
C GLN A 109 10.71 -0.48 9.95
N ARG A 110 10.49 -1.59 10.66
CA ARG A 110 11.44 -2.06 11.68
C ARG A 110 12.80 -2.43 11.10
N GLN A 111 12.83 -3.16 9.98
CA GLN A 111 14.07 -3.58 9.33
C GLN A 111 14.93 -2.40 8.88
N THR A 112 14.30 -1.29 8.50
CA THR A 112 14.99 -0.08 8.04
C THR A 112 15.19 0.96 9.12
N ARG A 113 14.81 0.66 10.38
CA ARG A 113 14.72 1.65 11.47
C ARG A 113 13.98 2.91 11.02
N HIS A 114 12.77 2.72 10.51
CA HIS A 114 11.93 3.79 9.96
C HIS A 114 12.58 4.60 8.82
N GLY A 115 13.50 3.98 8.07
CA GLY A 115 14.21 4.60 6.94
C GLY A 115 15.60 5.14 7.29
N GLU A 116 15.99 5.19 8.56
CA GLU A 116 17.32 5.65 8.99
C GLU A 116 18.45 4.86 8.32
N SER A 117 18.29 3.54 8.15
CA SER A 117 19.29 2.71 7.48
C SER A 117 19.44 3.01 5.97
N LEU A 118 18.53 3.79 5.40
CA LEU A 118 18.54 4.22 4.00
C LEU A 118 19.01 5.68 3.85
N GLY A 119 19.36 6.35 4.96
CA GLY A 119 19.71 7.77 4.95
C GLY A 119 18.53 8.71 5.18
N LEU A 120 17.37 8.21 5.65
CA LEU A 120 16.26 9.03 6.12
C LEU A 120 16.54 9.63 7.51
N THR A 121 17.66 10.31 7.61
CA THR A 121 18.11 11.01 8.80
C THR A 121 18.17 12.48 8.43
N ILE A 122 17.48 13.32 9.20
CA ILE A 122 17.57 14.76 9.00
C ILE A 122 19.04 15.15 9.28
N PRO A 123 19.70 15.85 8.34
CA PRO A 123 21.06 16.35 8.53
C PRO A 123 21.20 17.26 9.76
#